data_AF-A0A7Y6M3V6-F1
#
_entry.id   AF-A0A7Y6M3V6-F1
#
_cell.length_a   1.000
_cell.length_b   1.000
_cell.length_c   1.000
_cell.angle_alpha   90.00
_cell.angle_beta   90.00
_cell.angle_gamma   90.00
#
_symmetry.space_group_name_H-M   'P 1'
#
loop_
_entity.id
_entity.type
_entity.pdbx_description
1 polymer ?
#
loop_
_entity_poly.entity_id
_entity_poly.type
_entity_poly.pdbx_seq_one_letter_code
_entity_poly.pdbx_strand_id
1 'polypeptide(L)' 'MRSVLITGANGGGGRALSERLAARGFAVHACGRGAELDMDVTEPSGVERVAEQVAADVGGDGLHAVINR' A
#
# COMPACT_ATOMS: atom_id res chain seq x y z
N MET A 1 0.05 -15.28 1.73
CA MET A 1 1.37 -14.54 1.73
C MET A 1 1.17 -13.30 2.59
N ARG A 2 2.16 -12.75 3.31
CA ARG A 2 1.91 -11.57 4.18
C ARG A 2 1.88 -10.30 3.34
N SER A 3 0.72 -9.64 3.26
CA SER A 3 0.53 -8.39 2.53
C SER A 3 0.55 -7.18 3.46
N VAL A 4 1.15 -6.08 3.04
CA VAL A 4 1.19 -4.81 3.77
C VAL A 4 0.82 -3.66 2.85
N LEU A 5 0.09 -2.67 3.38
CA LEU A 5 -0.21 -1.43 2.68
C LEU A 5 0.60 -0.29 3.26
N ILE A 6 1.18 0.56 2.41
CA ILE A 6 2.01 1.70 2.83
C ILE A 6 1.49 2.95 2.13
N THR A 7 1.03 3.95 2.88
CA THR A 7 0.75 5.29 2.33
C THR A 7 2.04 6.12 2.27
N GLY A 8 2.05 7.18 1.45
CA GLY A 8 3.25 8.01 1.29
C GLY A 8 4.44 7.26 0.67
N ALA A 9 4.19 6.23 -0.15
CA ALA A 9 5.21 5.35 -0.69
C ALA A 9 5.92 5.88 -1.96
N ASN A 10 5.54 7.06 -2.45
CA ASN A 10 6.06 7.66 -3.69
C ASN A 10 7.50 8.19 -3.59
N GLY A 11 8.09 8.24 -2.40
CA GLY A 11 9.46 8.71 -2.22
C GLY A 11 10.00 8.53 -0.80
N GLY A 12 11.22 9.03 -0.57
CA GLY A 12 11.85 9.09 0.74
C GLY A 12 11.78 7.79 1.53
N GLY A 13 11.38 7.90 2.80
CA GLY A 13 11.27 6.76 3.71
C GLY A 13 10.20 5.73 3.32
N GLY A 14 9.11 6.16 2.67
CA GLY A 14 8.03 5.26 2.23
C GLY A 14 8.50 4.30 1.13
N ARG A 15 9.22 4.82 0.13
CA ARG A 15 9.86 4.00 -0.90
C ARG A 15 10.89 3.03 -0.32
N ALA A 16 11.80 3.53 0.52
CA ALA A 16 12.82 2.69 1.14
C ALA A 16 12.23 1.59 2.04
N LEU A 17 11.12 1.87 2.73
CA LEU A 17 10.40 0.87 3.51
C LEU A 17 9.75 -0.19 2.62
N SER A 18 9.12 0.24 1.52
CA SER A 18 8.50 -0.65 0.53
C SER A 18 9.51 -1.65 -0.02
N GLU A 19 10.67 -1.17 -0.49
CA GLU A 19 11.77 -1.99 -1.00
C GLU A 19 12.28 -2.98 0.07
N ARG A 20 12.42 -2.54 1.33
CA ARG A 20 12.89 -3.38 2.44
C ARG A 20 11.88 -4.44 2.90
N LEU A 21 10.58 -4.21 2.73
CA LEU A 21 9.54 -5.18 3.07
C LEU A 21 9.36 -6.19 1.93
N ALA A 22 9.41 -5.75 0.68
CA ALA A 22 9.44 -6.63 -0.49
C ALA A 22 10.64 -7.59 -0.43
N ALA A 23 11.84 -7.10 -0.10
CA ALA A 23 13.03 -7.93 0.07
C ALA A 23 12.92 -8.96 1.22
N ARG A 24 11.96 -8.79 2.14
CA ARG A 24 11.65 -9.74 3.22
C ARG A 24 10.51 -10.71 2.88
N GLY A 25 10.01 -10.69 1.64
CA GLY A 25 8.95 -11.57 1.18
C GLY A 25 7.54 -11.13 1.55
N PHE A 26 7.35 -9.85 1.87
CA PHE A 26 6.01 -9.27 1.96
C PHE A 26 5.51 -8.87 0.56
N ALA A 27 4.23 -9.08 0.30
CA ALA A 27 3.55 -8.38 -0.78
C ALA A 27 3.28 -6.95 -0.32
N VAL A 28 3.75 -5.95 -1.07
CA VAL A 28 3.67 -4.54 -0.68
C VAL A 28 2.72 -3.83 -1.62
N HIS A 29 1.67 -3.22 -1.06
CA HIS A 29 0.76 -2.33 -1.76
C HIS A 29 1.20 -0.89 -1.47
N ALA A 30 1.93 -0.28 -2.42
CA ALA A 30 2.52 1.05 -2.26
C ALA A 30 1.56 2.15 -2.74
N CYS A 31 1.02 2.93 -1.81
CA CYS A 31 0.05 3.99 -2.07
C CYS A 31 0.66 5.40 -2.01
N GLY A 32 0.20 6.28 -2.89
CA GLY A 32 0.52 7.71 -2.89
C GLY A 32 0.62 8.28 -4.30
N ARG A 33 0.64 9.61 -4.41
CA ARG A 33 0.73 10.30 -5.70
C ARG A 33 1.96 9.86 -6.50
N GLY A 34 1.75 9.16 -7.61
CA GLY A 34 2.82 8.59 -8.44
C GLY A 34 3.49 7.32 -7.89
N ALA A 35 2.88 6.65 -6.91
CA ALA A 35 3.23 5.29 -6.50
C ALA A 35 2.53 4.25 -7.38
N GLU A 36 2.65 2.97 -7.03
CA GLU A 36 1.94 1.85 -7.69
C GLU A 36 0.42 2.06 -7.63
N LEU A 37 -0.09 2.38 -6.44
CA LEU A 37 -1.48 2.72 -6.20
C LEU A 37 -1.58 4.23 -6.03
N ASP A 38 -1.91 4.92 -7.11
CA ASP A 38 -2.12 6.36 -7.07
C ASP A 38 -3.31 6.69 -6.16
N MET A 39 -3.02 7.37 -5.05
CA MET A 39 -3.99 7.66 -4.00
C MET A 39 -3.71 9.02 -3.38
N ASP A 40 -4.71 9.90 -3.40
CA ASP A 40 -4.77 11.08 -2.56
C ASP A 40 -5.63 10.76 -1.33
N VAL A 41 -5.01 10.74 -0.15
CA VAL A 41 -5.71 10.46 1.12
C VAL A 41 -6.74 11.52 1.49
N THR A 42 -6.69 12.70 0.86
CA THR A 42 -7.66 13.78 1.06
C THR A 42 -8.90 13.64 0.18
N GLU A 43 -8.91 12.70 -0.77
CA GLU A 43 -10.05 12.37 -1.62
C GLU A 43 -10.68 11.03 -1.18
N PRO A 44 -11.83 11.04 -0.47
CA PRO A 44 -12.42 9.81 0.08
C PRO A 44 -12.72 8.72 -0.96
N SER A 45 -13.23 9.11 -2.12
CA SER A 45 -13.52 8.17 -3.22
C SER A 45 -12.26 7.54 -3.81
N GLY A 46 -11.12 8.22 -3.74
CA GLY A 46 -9.82 7.67 -4.10
C GLY A 46 -9.37 6.58 -3.11
N VAL A 47 -9.55 6.84 -1.81
CA VAL A 47 -9.26 5.87 -0.75
C VAL A 47 -10.14 4.63 -0.89
N GLU A 48 -11.44 4.79 -1.13
CA GLU A 48 -12.39 3.68 -1.31
C GLU A 48 -11.97 2.79 -2.50
N ARG A 49 -11.66 3.39 -3.64
CA ARG A 49 -11.23 2.65 -4.85
C ARG A 49 -9.97 1.82 -4.60
N VAL A 50 -8.98 2.41 -3.93
CA VAL A 50 -7.72 1.71 -3.62
C VAL A 50 -7.95 0.62 -2.58
N ALA A 51 -8.82 0.85 -1.60
CA ALA A 51 -9.20 -0.16 -0.62
C ALA A 51 -9.90 -1.36 -1.27
N GLU A 52 -10.82 -1.14 -2.22
CA GLU A 52 -11.48 -2.21 -2.99
C GLU A 52 -10.47 -3.01 -3.81
N GLN A 53 -9.53 -2.34 -4.47
CA GLN A 53 -8.47 -2.99 -5.23
C GLN A 53 -7.58 -3.86 -4.34
N VAL A 54 -7.12 -3.31 -3.21
CA VAL A 54 -6.29 -4.05 -2.24
C VAL A 54 -7.08 -5.21 -1.64
N ALA A 55 -8.37 -5.05 -1.36
CA ALA A 55 -9.23 -6.13 -0.88
C ALA A 55 -9.33 -7.28 -1.89
N ALA A 56 -9.43 -6.96 -3.19
CA ALA A 56 -9.42 -7.96 -4.25
C ALA A 56 -8.07 -8.70 -4.32
N ASP A 57 -6.96 -7.98 -4.14
CA ASP A 57 -5.61 -8.56 -4.21
C ASP A 57 -5.27 -9.46 -3.01
N VAL A 58 -5.64 -9.05 -1.79
CA VAL A 58 -5.34 -9.83 -0.59
C VAL A 58 -6.35 -10.94 -0.31
N GLY A 59 -7.56 -10.83 -0.85
CA GLY A 59 -8.65 -11.78 -0.65
C GLY A 59 -8.90 -12.10 0.83
N GLY A 60 -9.07 -13.39 1.14
CA GLY A 60 -9.34 -13.85 2.51
C GLY A 60 -8.14 -13.80 3.47
N ASP A 61 -6.91 -13.61 2.97
CA ASP A 61 -5.70 -13.51 3.81
C ASP A 61 -5.66 -12.16 4.56
N GLY A 62 -6.29 -11.12 4.00
CA GLY A 62 -6.32 -9.78 4.56
C GLY A 62 -4.96 -9.08 4.56
N LEU A 63 -4.91 -7.88 5.15
CA LEU A 63 -3.67 -7.14 5.37
C LEU A 63 -3.04 -7.55 6.70
N HIS A 64 -1.74 -7.86 6.67
CA HIS A 64 -0.95 -8.05 7.88
C HIS A 64 -0.71 -6.73 8.62
N ALA A 65 -0.56 -5.62 7.88
CA ALA A 65 -0.41 -4.29 8.45
C ALA A 65 -0.79 -3.18 7.45
N VAL A 66 -1.17 -2.02 7.99
CA VAL A 66 -1.27 -0.73 7.29
C VAL A 66 -0.27 0.22 7.92
N ILE A 67 0.55 0.87 7.10
CA ILE A 67 1.60 1.78 7.55
C ILE A 67 1.34 3.17 6.97
N ASN A 68 1.06 4.14 7.85
CA ASN A 68 0.84 5.52 7.47
C ASN A 68 2.14 6.33 7.57
N ARG A 69 2.49 7.08 6.52
CA ARG A 69 3.73 7.87 6.43
C ARG A 69 3.48 9.27 5.92
#